data_AF-A0A529NMT3-F1
#
_entry.id   AF-A0A529NMT3-F1
#
_cell.length_a   1.000
_cell.length_b   1.000
_cell.length_c   1.000
_cell.angle_alpha   90.00
_cell.angle_beta   90.00
_cell.angle_gamma   90.00
#
_symmetry.space_group_name_H-M   'P 1'
#
loop_
_entity.id
_entity.type
_entity.pdbx_description
1 polymer ?
#
loop_
_entity_poly.entity_id
_entity_poly.type
_entity_poly.pdbx_seq_one_letter_code
_entity_poly.pdbx_strand_id
1 'polypeptide(L)'
;LMSWSGSMFEYLMPPLVMKEPHGSILNQTSKLIIRRQIQYARSKNVPWGISEAAYNARDRELTYQYTNFGVPGLGLKRGLGQNTVIAPYATILAAQFNPREAVHNLARLKAIGALGRHGFYDAVDFTPQRVPEGTDHAVVLNYMAHHSGMSIAAVADAIFEGRLRDRFHSDPVIESAELLLQE
;
A
#
# COMPACT_ATOMS: atom_id res chain seq x y z
N LEU A 1 9.84 3.73 12.70
CA LEU A 1 8.89 3.09 13.64
C LEU A 1 8.50 1.70 13.13
N MET A 2 8.27 0.74 14.02
CA MET A 2 7.71 -0.57 13.65
C MET A 2 6.19 -0.53 13.78
N SER A 3 5.51 -1.27 12.91
CA SER A 3 4.07 -1.44 12.92
C SER A 3 3.71 -2.86 13.37
N TRP A 4 2.42 -3.15 13.53
CA TRP A 4 1.99 -4.48 13.93
C TRP A 4 2.27 -5.50 12.83
N SER A 5 1.82 -5.21 11.60
CA SER A 5 1.90 -6.15 10.50
C SER A 5 3.03 -5.87 9.51
N GLY A 6 3.66 -4.69 9.56
CA GLY A 6 4.67 -4.31 8.57
C GLY A 6 4.05 -3.96 7.21
N SER A 7 2.74 -3.69 7.23
CA SER A 7 1.92 -3.40 6.06
C SER A 7 2.10 -1.94 5.66
N MET A 8 2.15 -1.64 4.37
CA MET A 8 2.45 -0.28 3.90
C MET A 8 1.35 0.73 4.28
N PHE A 9 0.08 0.32 4.29
CA PHE A 9 -1.02 1.22 4.67
C PHE A 9 -0.89 1.77 6.09
N GLU A 10 -0.32 1.00 7.04
CA GLU A 10 -0.20 1.40 8.46
C GLU A 10 0.62 2.69 8.59
N TYR A 11 1.49 2.95 7.61
CA TYR A 11 2.33 4.14 7.55
C TYR A 11 1.83 5.20 6.57
N LEU A 12 1.21 4.80 5.46
CA LEU A 12 0.92 5.71 4.34
C LEU A 12 -0.55 6.12 4.23
N MET A 13 -1.45 5.50 4.98
CA MET A 13 -2.86 5.91 5.07
C MET A 13 -3.04 7.21 5.87
N PRO A 14 -2.44 7.39 7.08
CA PRO A 14 -2.64 8.62 7.84
C PRO A 14 -2.27 9.92 7.07
N PRO A 15 -1.15 9.97 6.31
CA PRO A 15 -0.81 11.14 5.50
C PRO A 15 -1.82 11.52 4.40
N LEU A 16 -2.82 10.69 4.09
CA LEU A 16 -3.88 11.08 3.14
C LEU A 16 -4.75 12.23 3.68
N VAL A 17 -4.87 12.33 5.00
CA VAL A 17 -5.77 13.31 5.64
C VAL A 17 -5.05 14.14 6.69
N MET A 18 -4.01 13.60 7.33
CA MET A 18 -3.25 14.28 8.38
C MET A 18 -2.10 15.11 7.79
N LYS A 19 -1.94 16.35 8.26
CA LYS A 19 -0.75 17.17 8.02
C LYS A 19 0.40 16.67 8.90
N GLU A 20 1.35 15.98 8.29
CA GLU A 20 2.62 15.63 8.95
C GLU A 20 3.69 16.69 8.66
N PRO A 21 4.35 17.27 9.69
CA PRO A 21 5.44 18.20 9.46
C PRO A 21 6.57 17.57 8.63
N HIS A 22 7.03 18.29 7.60
CA HIS A 22 8.18 17.85 6.81
C HIS A 22 9.41 17.67 7.71
N GLY A 23 10.10 16.53 7.56
CA GLY A 23 11.26 16.21 8.38
C GLY A 23 10.94 15.60 9.75
N SER A 24 9.66 15.49 10.14
CA SER A 24 9.25 14.76 11.35
C SER A 24 9.67 13.28 11.31
N ILE A 25 9.70 12.64 12.48
CA ILE A 25 9.99 11.19 12.61
C ILE A 25 8.98 10.35 11.81
N LEU A 26 7.71 10.79 11.75
CA LEU A 26 6.68 10.13 10.95
C LEU A 26 6.98 10.25 9.46
N ASN A 27 7.27 11.46 8.96
CA ASN A 27 7.63 11.68 7.56
C ASN A 27 8.88 10.87 7.15
N GLN A 28 9.91 10.85 8.01
CA GLN A 28 11.11 10.06 7.79
C GLN A 28 10.80 8.56 7.79
N THR A 29 9.94 8.10 8.70
CA THR A 29 9.49 6.71 8.75
C THR A 29 8.80 6.33 7.44
N SER A 30 7.83 7.11 6.96
CA SER A 30 7.11 6.84 5.70
C SER A 30 8.07 6.67 4.52
N LYS A 31 9.06 7.56 4.38
CA LYS A 31 10.10 7.46 3.34
C LYS A 31 10.97 6.20 3.49
N LEU A 32 11.37 5.85 4.72
CA LEU A 32 12.20 4.67 4.99
C LEU A 32 11.44 3.36 4.73
N ILE A 33 10.16 3.29 5.08
CA ILE A 33 9.29 2.14 4.81
C ILE A 33 9.17 1.88 3.31
N ILE A 34 8.95 2.94 2.50
CA ILE A 34 8.92 2.82 1.04
C ILE A 34 10.24 2.26 0.51
N ARG A 35 11.38 2.79 0.97
CA ARG A 35 12.71 2.27 0.55
C ARG A 35 12.90 0.81 0.92
N ARG A 36 12.49 0.41 2.13
CA ARG A 36 12.61 -0.98 2.59
C ARG A 36 11.72 -1.93 1.78
N GLN A 37 10.51 -1.51 1.45
CA GLN A 37 9.59 -2.23 0.57
C GLN A 37 10.16 -2.43 -0.83
N ILE A 38 10.72 -1.38 -1.43
CA ILE A 38 11.42 -1.45 -2.73
C ILE A 38 12.60 -2.44 -2.65
N GLN A 39 13.44 -2.34 -1.62
CA GLN A 39 14.61 -3.22 -1.46
C GLN A 39 14.19 -4.69 -1.31
N TYR A 40 13.17 -4.97 -0.50
CA TYR A 40 12.69 -6.32 -0.27
C TYR A 40 12.10 -6.93 -1.54
N ALA A 41 11.26 -6.19 -2.27
CA ALA A 41 10.70 -6.65 -3.54
C ALA A 41 11.80 -6.90 -4.59
N ARG A 42 12.83 -6.03 -4.64
CA ARG A 42 14.01 -6.24 -5.51
C ARG A 42 14.75 -7.53 -5.18
N SER A 43 14.94 -7.88 -3.90
CA SER A 43 15.57 -9.15 -3.51
C SER A 43 14.79 -10.39 -3.93
N LYS A 44 13.48 -10.24 -4.18
CA LYS A 44 12.59 -11.29 -4.70
C LYS A 44 12.31 -11.18 -6.20
N ASN A 45 12.89 -10.18 -6.88
CA ASN A 45 12.63 -9.85 -8.27
C ASN A 45 11.14 -9.61 -8.63
N VAL A 46 10.36 -9.06 -7.71
CA VAL A 46 8.92 -8.76 -7.91
C VAL A 46 8.64 -7.25 -7.91
N PRO A 47 7.46 -6.78 -8.34
CA PRO A 47 6.99 -5.43 -8.03
C PRO A 47 6.88 -5.21 -6.50
N TRP A 48 6.90 -3.96 -6.04
CA TRP A 48 6.75 -3.63 -4.62
C TRP A 48 5.33 -3.15 -4.28
N GLY A 49 5.04 -3.00 -2.98
CA GLY A 49 3.73 -2.59 -2.49
C GLY A 49 3.05 -3.67 -1.65
N ILE A 50 3.76 -4.25 -0.67
CA ILE A 50 3.16 -5.25 0.22
C ILE A 50 2.32 -4.51 1.26
N SER A 51 1.04 -4.86 1.30
CA SER A 51 0.07 -4.35 2.26
C SER A 51 -1.02 -5.40 2.48
N GLU A 52 -1.97 -5.15 3.38
CA GLU A 52 -3.21 -5.90 3.47
C GLU A 52 -3.94 -5.92 2.13
N ALA A 53 -4.40 -7.10 1.75
CA ALA A 53 -5.03 -7.35 0.46
C ALA A 53 -5.72 -8.71 0.44
N ALA A 54 -6.55 -8.90 -0.58
CA ALA A 54 -6.94 -10.22 -1.02
C ALA A 54 -5.75 -10.99 -1.61
N TYR A 55 -5.81 -12.31 -1.60
CA TYR A 55 -4.75 -13.19 -2.10
C TYR A 55 -5.33 -14.41 -2.80
N ASN A 56 -4.50 -15.18 -3.51
CA ASN A 56 -4.96 -16.31 -4.34
C ASN A 56 -5.25 -17.58 -3.51
N ALA A 57 -6.04 -17.43 -2.45
CA ALA A 57 -6.78 -18.51 -1.81
C ALA A 57 -8.26 -18.15 -1.84
N ARG A 58 -9.12 -19.17 -1.93
CA ARG A 58 -10.56 -18.99 -2.01
C ARG A 58 -11.27 -19.88 -0.99
N ASP A 59 -12.42 -19.41 -0.51
CA ASP A 59 -13.33 -20.25 0.28
C ASP A 59 -14.18 -21.16 -0.61
N ARG A 60 -15.13 -21.86 0.00
CA ARG A 60 -16.06 -22.77 -0.68
C ARG A 60 -16.95 -22.07 -1.71
N GLU A 61 -17.21 -20.78 -1.52
CA GLU A 61 -17.99 -19.93 -2.42
C GLU A 61 -17.11 -19.27 -3.51
N LEU A 62 -15.85 -19.70 -3.61
CA LEU A 62 -14.85 -19.15 -4.53
C LEU A 62 -14.50 -17.68 -4.28
N THR A 63 -14.79 -17.16 -3.08
CA THR A 63 -14.45 -15.79 -2.69
C THR A 63 -12.98 -15.72 -2.28
N TYR A 64 -12.24 -14.76 -2.86
CA TYR A 64 -10.86 -14.51 -2.46
C TYR A 64 -10.76 -14.16 -0.98
N GLN A 65 -9.80 -14.78 -0.29
CA GLN A 65 -9.55 -14.51 1.12
C GLN A 65 -8.70 -13.25 1.28
N TYR A 66 -8.87 -12.57 2.42
CA TYR A 66 -8.24 -11.28 2.71
C TYR A 66 -7.48 -11.32 4.03
N THR A 67 -6.28 -10.75 4.07
CA THR A 67 -5.49 -10.67 5.30
C THR A 67 -4.44 -9.56 5.22
N ASN A 68 -3.71 -9.34 6.32
CA ASN A 68 -2.60 -8.43 6.36
C ASN A 68 -1.28 -9.09 5.93
N PHE A 69 -0.59 -8.45 4.99
CA PHE A 69 0.76 -8.80 4.57
C PHE A 69 1.72 -7.68 4.96
N GLY A 70 3.00 -8.03 5.13
CA GLY A 70 4.01 -7.04 5.45
C GLY A 70 5.41 -7.50 5.14
N VAL A 71 6.35 -6.58 5.21
CA VAL A 71 7.76 -6.85 4.96
C VAL A 71 8.45 -7.29 6.25
N PRO A 72 9.23 -8.40 6.24
CA PRO A 72 10.06 -8.78 7.37
C PRO A 72 10.99 -7.65 7.84
N GLY A 73 10.96 -7.40 9.15
CA GLY A 73 11.72 -6.32 9.79
C GLY A 73 10.98 -4.97 9.83
N LEU A 74 9.77 -4.87 9.27
CA LEU A 74 8.89 -3.71 9.45
C LEU A 74 7.72 -3.96 10.41
N GLY A 75 7.37 -5.22 10.65
CA GLY A 75 6.28 -5.64 11.53
C GLY A 75 6.75 -6.50 12.70
N LEU A 76 5.97 -6.47 13.79
CA LEU A 76 6.18 -7.34 14.96
C LEU A 76 5.63 -8.76 14.75
N LYS A 77 4.67 -8.93 13.82
CA LYS A 77 4.06 -10.23 13.49
C LYS A 77 5.11 -11.22 12.95
N ARG A 78 5.08 -12.48 13.43
CA ARG A 78 5.91 -13.57 12.90
C ARG A 78 5.39 -14.06 11.54
N GLY A 79 6.29 -14.61 10.72
CA GLY A 79 5.90 -15.28 9.46
C GLY A 79 5.67 -14.34 8.26
N LEU A 80 5.91 -13.03 8.40
CA LEU A 80 5.69 -12.04 7.33
C LEU A 80 6.41 -12.38 6.00
N GLY A 81 7.53 -13.11 6.05
CA GLY A 81 8.31 -13.46 4.87
C GLY A 81 7.75 -14.62 4.04
N GLN A 82 6.77 -15.36 4.57
CA GLN A 82 6.21 -16.57 3.94
C GLN A 82 5.29 -16.24 2.77
N ASN A 83 4.73 -15.03 2.75
CA ASN A 83 3.79 -14.59 1.72
C ASN A 83 4.41 -13.46 0.90
N THR A 84 4.20 -13.48 -0.41
CA THR A 84 4.64 -12.41 -1.32
C THR A 84 3.42 -11.95 -2.11
N VAL A 85 2.59 -11.11 -1.49
CA VAL A 85 1.40 -10.55 -2.11
C VAL A 85 1.62 -9.06 -2.31
N ILE A 86 1.53 -8.60 -3.55
CA ILE A 86 1.74 -7.21 -3.93
C ILE A 86 0.40 -6.55 -4.19
N ALA A 87 0.09 -5.51 -3.44
CA ALA A 87 -1.13 -4.73 -3.56
C ALA A 87 -0.84 -3.42 -4.32
N PRO A 88 -1.37 -3.23 -5.55
CA PRO A 88 -1.11 -2.03 -6.33
C PRO A 88 -1.47 -0.73 -5.61
N TYR A 89 -2.55 -0.70 -4.82
CA TYR A 89 -2.97 0.50 -4.10
C TYR A 89 -1.89 0.99 -3.11
N ALA A 90 -1.09 0.09 -2.52
CA ALA A 90 0.00 0.47 -1.63
C ALA A 90 1.11 1.24 -2.38
N THR A 91 1.39 0.84 -3.62
CA THR A 91 2.26 1.61 -4.52
C THR A 91 1.67 2.99 -4.82
N ILE A 92 0.35 3.06 -5.01
CA ILE A 92 -0.35 4.33 -5.26
C ILE A 92 -0.28 5.24 -4.03
N LEU A 93 -0.49 4.72 -2.81
CA LEU A 93 -0.29 5.48 -1.56
C LEU A 93 1.10 6.10 -1.48
N ALA A 94 2.13 5.34 -1.87
CA ALA A 94 3.52 5.81 -1.86
C ALA A 94 3.83 6.91 -2.91
N ALA A 95 2.94 7.16 -3.87
CA ALA A 95 3.09 8.25 -4.83
C ALA A 95 3.09 9.63 -4.15
N GLN A 96 2.48 9.76 -2.97
CA GLN A 96 2.53 10.96 -2.13
C GLN A 96 3.96 11.36 -1.72
N PHE A 97 4.90 10.41 -1.72
CA PHE A 97 6.28 10.61 -1.28
C PHE A 97 7.29 10.42 -2.43
N ASN A 98 7.11 9.37 -3.23
CA ASN A 98 8.03 8.97 -4.30
C ASN A 98 7.26 8.71 -5.61
N PRO A 99 6.68 9.74 -6.25
CA PRO A 99 5.78 9.58 -7.40
C PRO A 99 6.46 8.90 -8.59
N ARG A 100 7.72 9.20 -8.88
CA ARG A 100 8.47 8.60 -9.99
C ARG A 100 8.63 7.09 -9.84
N GLU A 101 9.05 6.63 -8.67
CA GLU A 101 9.22 5.20 -8.39
C GLU A 101 7.88 4.46 -8.39
N ALA A 102 6.82 5.12 -7.87
CA ALA A 102 5.46 4.57 -7.89
C ALA A 102 4.98 4.34 -9.33
N VAL A 103 5.14 5.33 -10.22
CA VAL A 103 4.76 5.21 -11.64
C VAL A 103 5.51 4.07 -12.33
N HIS A 104 6.83 3.96 -12.13
CA HIS A 104 7.61 2.85 -12.69
C HIS A 104 7.12 1.48 -12.21
N ASN A 105 6.81 1.35 -10.92
CA ASN A 105 6.31 0.10 -10.36
C ASN A 105 4.90 -0.25 -10.83
N LEU A 106 4.01 0.74 -10.94
CA LEU A 106 2.68 0.59 -11.52
C LEU A 106 2.72 0.17 -12.98
N ALA A 107 3.69 0.66 -13.76
CA ALA A 107 3.92 0.19 -15.13
C ALA A 107 4.32 -1.29 -15.17
N ARG A 108 5.19 -1.74 -14.25
CA ARG A 108 5.54 -3.17 -14.10
C ARG A 108 4.31 -4.01 -13.71
N LEU A 109 3.50 -3.55 -12.76
CA LEU A 109 2.26 -4.21 -12.35
C LEU A 109 1.26 -4.30 -13.51
N LYS A 110 1.12 -3.23 -14.30
CA LYS A 110 0.29 -3.24 -15.50
C LYS A 110 0.78 -4.26 -16.53
N ALA A 111 2.09 -4.36 -16.75
CA ALA A 111 2.67 -5.29 -17.72
C ALA A 111 2.40 -6.77 -17.39
N ILE A 112 2.17 -7.09 -16.11
CA ILE A 112 1.80 -8.44 -15.66
C ILE A 112 0.28 -8.62 -15.46
N GLY A 113 -0.54 -7.74 -16.04
CA GLY A 113 -1.99 -7.89 -16.06
C GLY A 113 -2.72 -7.40 -14.80
N ALA A 114 -2.06 -6.70 -13.88
CA ALA A 114 -2.71 -6.20 -12.66
C ALA A 114 -3.70 -5.05 -12.90
N LEU A 115 -3.76 -4.48 -14.11
CA LEU A 115 -4.67 -3.39 -14.45
C LEU A 115 -5.89 -3.94 -15.21
N GLY A 116 -7.08 -3.80 -14.61
CA GLY A 116 -8.35 -4.18 -15.20
C GLY A 116 -9.23 -2.99 -15.55
N ARG A 117 -10.51 -3.28 -15.84
CA ARG A 117 -11.52 -2.30 -16.28
C ARG A 117 -11.74 -1.16 -15.29
N HIS A 118 -11.67 -1.44 -13.98
CA HIS A 118 -11.99 -0.46 -12.93
C HIS A 118 -10.74 0.10 -12.24
N GLY A 119 -9.58 -0.01 -12.91
CA GLY A 119 -8.28 0.33 -12.33
C GLY A 119 -7.50 -0.93 -11.96
N PHE A 120 -6.55 -0.78 -11.05
CA PHE A 120 -5.76 -1.93 -10.60
C PHE A 120 -6.63 -2.89 -9.79
N TYR A 121 -6.45 -4.18 -10.04
CA TYR A 121 -6.97 -5.23 -9.18
C TYR A 121 -6.35 -5.15 -7.78
N ASP A 122 -6.96 -5.83 -6.82
CA ASP A 122 -6.59 -5.73 -5.42
C ASP A 122 -5.15 -6.16 -5.14
N ALA A 123 -4.71 -7.24 -5.79
CA ALA A 123 -3.39 -7.79 -5.60
C ALA A 123 -2.89 -8.64 -6.77
N VAL A 124 -1.59 -8.90 -6.73
CA VAL A 124 -0.91 -9.96 -7.45
C VAL A 124 -0.18 -10.84 -6.43
N ASP A 125 -0.52 -12.13 -6.40
CA ASP A 125 0.04 -13.12 -5.48
C ASP A 125 1.21 -13.86 -6.13
N PHE A 126 2.40 -13.72 -5.57
CA PHE A 126 3.64 -14.39 -5.98
C PHE A 126 4.04 -15.52 -5.02
N THR A 127 3.16 -15.95 -4.11
CA THR A 127 3.49 -17.05 -3.20
C THR A 127 3.49 -18.39 -3.96
N PRO A 128 4.62 -19.12 -4.01
CA PRO A 128 4.75 -20.32 -4.85
C PRO A 128 3.66 -21.38 -4.61
N GLN A 129 3.23 -21.56 -3.35
CA GLN A 129 2.21 -22.55 -2.99
C GLN A 129 0.79 -22.17 -3.43
N ARG A 130 0.57 -20.92 -3.88
CA ARG A 130 -0.73 -20.40 -4.31
C ARG A 130 -0.75 -19.99 -5.78
N VAL A 131 0.32 -20.20 -6.52
CA VAL A 131 0.40 -19.85 -7.93
C VAL A 131 0.14 -21.11 -8.79
N PRO A 132 -0.67 -21.02 -9.87
CA PRO A 132 -0.87 -22.13 -10.80
C PRO A 132 0.43 -22.61 -11.44
N GLU A 133 0.51 -23.91 -11.73
CA GLU A 133 1.66 -24.49 -12.43
C GLU A 133 1.93 -23.79 -13.77
N GLY A 134 3.21 -23.54 -14.07
CA GLY A 134 3.64 -22.85 -15.29
C GLY A 134 3.57 -21.32 -15.24
N THR A 135 3.19 -20.73 -14.10
CA THR A 135 3.21 -19.28 -13.88
C THR A 135 4.00 -18.92 -12.62
N ASP A 136 4.45 -17.67 -12.50
CA ASP A 136 5.17 -17.15 -11.34
C ASP A 136 4.31 -16.23 -10.45
N HIS A 137 3.08 -15.92 -10.89
CA HIS A 137 2.13 -15.12 -10.16
C HIS A 137 0.68 -15.41 -10.55
N ALA A 138 -0.25 -15.01 -9.68
CA ALA A 138 -1.69 -14.99 -9.95
C ALA A 138 -2.26 -13.60 -9.67
N VAL A 139 -2.97 -13.02 -10.64
CA VAL A 139 -3.71 -11.77 -10.43
C VAL A 139 -4.99 -12.08 -9.66
N VAL A 140 -5.23 -11.35 -8.57
CA VAL A 140 -6.41 -11.49 -7.73
C VAL A 140 -7.51 -10.58 -8.30
N LEU A 141 -8.41 -11.15 -9.11
CA LEU A 141 -9.36 -10.41 -9.95
C LEU A 141 -10.55 -9.81 -9.17
N ASN A 142 -10.31 -9.18 -8.02
CA ASN A 142 -11.29 -8.42 -7.25
C ASN A 142 -10.89 -6.94 -7.16
N TYR A 143 -11.85 -6.11 -6.77
CA TYR A 143 -11.62 -4.70 -6.44
C TYR A 143 -12.17 -4.44 -5.04
N MET A 144 -11.42 -3.70 -4.24
CA MET A 144 -11.87 -3.26 -2.92
C MET A 144 -12.16 -1.77 -2.95
N ALA A 145 -13.36 -1.38 -2.51
CA ALA A 145 -13.79 0.02 -2.54
C ALA A 145 -12.88 0.93 -1.72
N HIS A 146 -12.42 0.48 -0.54
CA HIS A 146 -11.53 1.27 0.31
C HIS A 146 -10.12 1.41 -0.29
N HIS A 147 -9.56 0.37 -0.90
CA HIS A 147 -8.28 0.48 -1.63
C HIS A 147 -8.39 1.42 -2.83
N SER A 148 -9.53 1.39 -3.54
CA SER A 148 -9.80 2.32 -4.65
C SER A 148 -9.95 3.76 -4.15
N GLY A 149 -10.68 3.97 -3.07
CA GLY A 149 -10.86 5.29 -2.44
C GLY A 149 -9.52 5.87 -1.96
N MET A 150 -8.72 5.08 -1.26
CA MET A 150 -7.36 5.47 -0.84
C MET A 150 -6.45 5.79 -2.03
N SER A 151 -6.54 5.02 -3.12
CA SER A 151 -5.78 5.28 -4.35
C SER A 151 -6.15 6.62 -4.97
N ILE A 152 -7.44 6.93 -5.07
CA ILE A 152 -7.92 8.21 -5.61
C ILE A 152 -7.43 9.36 -4.73
N ALA A 153 -7.55 9.24 -3.42
CA ALA A 153 -7.08 10.25 -2.47
C ALA A 153 -5.56 10.49 -2.60
N ALA A 154 -4.76 9.42 -2.66
CA ALA A 154 -3.31 9.52 -2.81
C ALA A 154 -2.88 10.21 -4.11
N VAL A 155 -3.54 9.88 -5.22
CA VAL A 155 -3.28 10.55 -6.52
C VAL A 155 -3.68 12.01 -6.45
N ALA A 156 -4.84 12.32 -5.86
CA ALA A 156 -5.29 13.69 -5.67
C ALA A 156 -4.29 14.50 -4.83
N ASP A 157 -3.78 13.94 -3.72
CA ASP A 157 -2.79 14.62 -2.89
C ASP A 157 -1.44 14.79 -3.58
N ALA A 158 -1.02 13.81 -4.40
CA ALA A 158 0.22 13.91 -5.17
C ALA A 158 0.15 14.97 -6.28
N ILE A 159 -1.03 15.17 -6.90
CA ILE A 159 -1.23 16.11 -8.02
C ILE A 159 -1.61 17.51 -7.51
N PHE A 160 -2.47 17.60 -6.50
CA PHE A 160 -3.02 18.84 -5.97
C PHE A 160 -2.38 19.24 -4.63
N GLU A 161 -1.14 18.78 -4.40
CA GLU A 161 -0.29 19.22 -3.29
C GLU A 161 -0.93 19.07 -1.90
N GLY A 162 -1.71 18.01 -1.70
CA GLY A 162 -2.33 17.72 -0.39
C GLY A 162 -3.64 18.44 -0.09
N ARG A 163 -4.34 18.94 -1.11
CA ARG A 163 -5.62 19.66 -0.94
C ARG A 163 -6.67 18.88 -0.13
N LEU A 164 -6.64 17.54 -0.08
CA LEU A 164 -7.55 16.77 0.78
C LEU A 164 -7.21 16.96 2.27
N ARG A 165 -5.92 16.99 2.63
CA ARG A 165 -5.47 17.33 3.98
C ARG A 165 -5.93 18.72 4.40
N ASP A 166 -5.83 19.70 3.50
CA ASP A 166 -6.32 21.06 3.80
C ASP A 166 -7.82 21.10 4.09
N ARG A 167 -8.61 20.33 3.34
CA ARG A 167 -10.05 20.21 3.60
C ARG A 167 -10.33 19.52 4.93
N PHE A 168 -9.61 18.44 5.23
CA PHE A 168 -9.78 17.72 6.50
C PHE A 168 -9.45 18.61 7.71
N HIS A 169 -8.35 19.37 7.63
CA HIS A 169 -7.93 20.29 8.69
C HIS A 169 -8.73 21.61 8.74
N SER A 170 -9.59 21.88 7.77
CA SER A 170 -10.50 23.03 7.82
C SER A 170 -11.75 22.80 8.65
N ASP A 171 -11.98 21.56 9.13
CA ASP A 171 -13.06 21.25 10.05
C ASP A 171 -12.70 21.73 11.47
N PRO A 172 -13.53 22.58 12.11
CA PRO A 172 -13.25 23.10 13.45
C PRO A 172 -13.01 22.02 14.51
N VAL A 173 -13.60 20.83 14.36
CA VAL A 173 -13.37 19.70 15.28
C VAL A 173 -11.92 19.23 15.18
N ILE A 174 -11.39 19.13 13.96
CA ILE A 174 -10.00 18.72 13.71
C ILE A 174 -9.05 19.82 14.15
N GLU A 175 -9.31 21.07 13.78
CA GLU A 175 -8.50 22.23 14.16
C GLU A 175 -8.35 22.32 15.69
N SER A 176 -9.44 22.10 16.44
CA SER A 176 -9.42 22.14 17.91
C SER A 176 -8.53 21.07 18.55
N ALA A 177 -8.32 19.95 17.87
CA ALA A 177 -7.50 18.83 18.34
C ALA A 177 -6.07 18.85 17.76
N GLU A 178 -5.76 19.72 16.79
CA GLU A 178 -4.49 19.71 16.06
C GLU A 178 -3.30 20.05 16.95
N LEU A 179 -3.48 20.94 17.94
CA LEU A 179 -2.45 21.28 18.92
C LEU A 179 -2.03 20.06 19.75
N LEU A 180 -2.96 19.16 20.09
CA LEU A 180 -2.68 17.93 20.84
C LEU A 180 -1.84 16.92 20.04
N LEU A 181 -1.79 17.07 18.71
CA LEU A 181 -1.00 16.20 17.83
C LEU A 181 0.44 16.70 17.65
N GLN A 182 0.76 17.90 18.14
CA GLN A 182 2.09 18.51 18.06
C GLN A 182 2.90 18.43 19.36
N GLU A 183 2.26 18.04 20.47
CA GLU A 183 2.89 17.76 21.77
C GLU A 183 3.54 16.36 21.82
#